data_AF-A0A8J3NF87-F1
#
_entry.id   AF-A0A8J3NF87-F1
#
_cell.length_a   1.000
_cell.length_b   1.000
_cell.length_c   1.000
_cell.angle_alpha   90.00
_cell.angle_beta   90.00
_cell.angle_gamma   90.00
#
_symmetry.space_group_name_H-M   'P 1'
#
loop_
_entity.id
_entity.type
_entity.pdbx_description
1 polymer ?
#
loop_
_entity_poly.entity_id
_entity_poly.type
_entity_poly.pdbx_seq_one_letter_code
_entity_poly.pdbx_strand_id
1 'polypeptide(L)'
;MAVLVAWRVLVFGMLELHFGAGFDARRFDTLESQFDHRRTAFARADARMRQLAAAHPRAERIAWTMAMICVRDAGRAETCASPSPRDRATYDGLWGVDVIVRQSHDRGRTFFKLYGEDPPRYTIMRAPDGTDVDEYADDRGFRSTRDLTPGWTILGPIPDLDRENAQWQE
;
A
#
# COMPACT_ATOMS: atom_id res chain seq x y z
N MET A 1 -0.35 -13.38 -41.22
CA MET A 1 -0.70 -13.30 -39.78
C MET A 1 0.37 -13.98 -38.90
N ALA A 2 1.63 -13.58 -39.00
CA ALA A 2 2.70 -14.09 -38.11
C ALA A 2 3.43 -12.92 -37.41
N VAL A 3 3.52 -11.77 -38.07
CA VAL A 3 4.21 -10.55 -37.58
C VAL A 3 3.51 -9.91 -36.37
N LEU A 4 2.18 -9.99 -36.27
CA LEU A 4 1.41 -9.41 -35.16
C LEU A 4 1.54 -10.21 -33.85
N VAL A 5 1.84 -11.50 -33.92
CA VAL A 5 2.03 -12.36 -32.72
C VAL A 5 3.42 -12.11 -32.12
N ALA A 6 4.45 -11.96 -32.96
CA ALA A 6 5.81 -11.73 -32.52
C ALA A 6 5.99 -10.39 -31.77
N TRP A 7 5.28 -9.33 -32.19
CA TRP A 7 5.34 -8.03 -31.51
C TRP A 7 4.76 -8.09 -30.10
N ARG A 8 3.62 -8.78 -29.90
CA ARG A 8 3.01 -8.93 -28.58
C ARG A 8 3.93 -9.66 -27.59
N VAL A 9 4.57 -10.75 -28.03
CA VAL A 9 5.49 -11.52 -27.17
C VAL A 9 6.72 -10.70 -26.79
N LEU A 10 7.26 -9.90 -27.70
CA LEU A 10 8.42 -9.03 -27.42
C LEU A 10 8.09 -7.92 -26.43
N VAL A 11 6.89 -7.32 -26.49
CA VAL A 11 6.49 -6.27 -25.54
C VAL A 11 6.27 -6.87 -24.14
N PHE A 12 5.66 -8.04 -24.01
CA PHE A 12 5.54 -8.73 -22.72
C PHE A 12 6.91 -9.16 -22.15
N GLY A 13 7.79 -9.72 -22.98
CA GLY A 13 9.13 -10.12 -22.53
C GLY A 13 10.03 -8.93 -22.15
N MET A 14 9.89 -7.78 -22.82
CA MET A 14 10.67 -6.58 -22.51
C MET A 14 10.12 -5.82 -21.29
N LEU A 15 8.81 -5.90 -21.02
CA LEU A 15 8.23 -5.45 -19.74
C LEU A 15 8.69 -6.33 -18.58
N GLU A 16 8.71 -7.66 -18.70
CA GLU A 16 9.22 -8.52 -17.61
C GLU A 16 10.70 -8.25 -17.29
N LEU A 17 11.49 -7.86 -18.30
CA LEU A 17 12.91 -7.49 -18.14
C LEU A 17 13.11 -6.07 -17.56
N HIS A 18 12.18 -5.12 -17.77
CA HIS A 18 12.23 -3.80 -17.15
C HIS A 18 11.62 -3.76 -15.74
N PHE A 19 10.65 -4.64 -15.44
CA PHE A 19 9.91 -4.66 -14.18
C PHE A 19 10.29 -5.81 -13.23
N GLY A 20 11.34 -6.57 -13.56
CA GLY A 20 12.00 -7.53 -12.67
C GLY A 20 11.05 -8.38 -11.82
N ALA A 21 10.35 -9.34 -12.43
CA ALA A 21 9.63 -10.45 -11.78
C ALA A 21 8.66 -10.15 -10.60
N GLY A 22 8.45 -8.90 -10.19
CA GLY A 22 7.59 -8.54 -9.05
C GLY A 22 8.06 -9.03 -7.68
N PHE A 23 9.24 -9.65 -7.57
CA PHE A 23 9.81 -10.16 -6.32
C PHE A 23 11.30 -9.86 -6.25
N ASP A 24 11.66 -8.87 -5.43
CA ASP A 24 13.05 -8.54 -5.10
C ASP A 24 13.34 -8.96 -3.65
N ALA A 25 13.95 -10.14 -3.48
CA ALA A 25 14.25 -10.70 -2.17
C ALA A 25 15.05 -9.74 -1.28
N ARG A 26 16.04 -9.02 -1.85
CA ARG A 26 16.87 -8.07 -1.07
C ARG A 26 16.06 -6.89 -0.60
N ARG A 27 15.14 -6.42 -1.44
CA ARG A 27 14.23 -5.33 -1.06
C ARG A 27 13.29 -5.79 0.04
N PHE A 28 12.68 -6.96 -0.06
CA PHE A 28 11.88 -7.50 1.04
C PHE A 28 12.68 -7.65 2.33
N ASP A 29 13.91 -8.19 2.30
CA ASP A 29 14.76 -8.32 3.49
C ASP A 29 15.04 -6.95 4.13
N THR A 30 15.28 -5.94 3.29
CA THR A 30 15.47 -4.56 3.75
C THR A 30 14.20 -4.03 4.40
N LEU A 31 13.04 -4.20 3.75
CA LEU A 31 11.76 -3.72 4.25
C LEU A 31 11.35 -4.40 5.56
N GLU A 32 11.57 -5.70 5.66
CA GLU A 32 11.33 -6.51 6.86
C GLU A 32 12.21 -6.03 8.01
N SER A 33 13.52 -5.87 7.77
CA SER A 33 14.42 -5.31 8.77
C SER A 33 14.00 -3.90 9.20
N GLN A 34 13.66 -3.00 8.27
CA GLN A 34 13.23 -1.64 8.62
C GLN A 34 11.88 -1.64 9.38
N PHE A 35 10.98 -2.57 9.05
CA PHE A 35 9.74 -2.80 9.78
C PHE A 35 10.01 -3.26 11.21
N ASP A 36 10.87 -4.26 11.42
CA ASP A 36 11.18 -4.79 12.75
C ASP A 36 11.74 -3.72 13.68
N HIS A 37 12.65 -2.89 13.18
CA HIS A 37 13.21 -1.76 13.93
C HIS A 37 12.16 -0.70 14.32
N ARG A 38 11.03 -0.64 13.60
CA ARG A 38 9.99 0.39 13.74
C ARG A 38 8.60 -0.17 13.98
N ARG A 39 8.48 -1.44 14.39
CA ARG A 39 7.20 -2.13 14.55
C ARG A 39 6.22 -1.36 15.44
N THR A 40 6.73 -0.76 16.51
CA THR A 40 5.94 0.09 17.41
C THR A 40 5.41 1.35 16.73
N ALA A 41 6.15 1.97 15.81
CA ALA A 41 5.70 3.13 15.05
C ALA A 41 4.57 2.75 14.07
N PHE A 42 4.75 1.65 13.33
CA PHE A 42 3.70 1.11 12.45
C PHE A 42 2.42 0.78 13.24
N ALA A 43 2.52 0.12 14.39
CA ALA A 43 1.37 -0.18 15.24
C ALA A 43 0.66 1.09 15.77
N ARG A 44 1.41 2.14 16.13
CA ARG A 44 0.83 3.43 16.55
C ARG A 44 0.09 4.11 15.40
N ALA A 45 0.67 4.07 14.20
CA ALA A 45 0.08 4.66 13.00
C ALA A 45 -1.21 3.91 12.59
N ASP A 46 -1.23 2.58 12.62
CA ASP A 46 -2.46 1.79 12.43
C ASP A 46 -3.54 2.14 13.46
N ALA A 47 -3.18 2.18 14.75
CA ALA A 47 -4.12 2.54 15.81
C ALA A 47 -4.71 3.94 15.60
N ARG A 48 -3.87 4.89 15.16
CA ARG A 48 -4.32 6.24 14.82
C ARG A 48 -5.22 6.25 13.58
N MET A 49 -4.90 5.49 12.55
CA MET A 49 -5.75 5.35 11.36
C MET A 49 -7.11 4.76 11.71
N ARG A 50 -7.17 3.79 12.64
CA ARG A 50 -8.44 3.27 13.18
C ARG A 50 -9.25 4.32 13.92
N GLN A 51 -8.62 5.21 14.68
CA GLN A 51 -9.30 6.34 15.33
C GLN A 51 -9.86 7.33 14.31
N LEU A 52 -9.08 7.66 13.26
CA LEU A 52 -9.55 8.50 12.16
C LEU A 52 -10.76 7.86 11.46
N ALA A 53 -10.70 6.56 11.15
CA ALA A 53 -11.81 5.83 10.57
C ALA A 53 -13.07 5.83 11.44
N ALA A 54 -12.91 5.68 12.76
CA ALA A 54 -14.02 5.75 13.70
C ALA A 54 -14.64 7.16 13.78
N ALA A 55 -13.84 8.22 13.65
CA ALA A 55 -14.32 9.60 13.60
C ALA A 55 -15.01 9.95 12.26
N HIS A 56 -14.69 9.23 11.20
CA HIS A 56 -15.24 9.43 9.85
C HIS A 56 -15.91 8.14 9.34
N PRO A 57 -17.05 7.70 9.92
CA PRO A 57 -17.66 6.40 9.60
C PRO A 57 -18.22 6.30 8.18
N ARG A 58 -18.34 7.41 7.45
CA ARG A 58 -18.79 7.48 6.05
C ARG A 58 -17.64 7.64 5.05
N ALA A 59 -16.40 7.67 5.52
CA ALA A 59 -15.24 7.82 4.66
C ALA A 59 -15.10 6.57 3.78
N GLU A 60 -15.10 6.78 2.47
CA GLU A 60 -14.68 5.78 1.50
C GLU A 60 -13.17 5.63 1.50
N ARG A 61 -12.44 6.71 1.79
CA ARG A 61 -10.99 6.73 1.83
C ARG A 61 -10.48 7.75 2.85
N ILE A 62 -9.45 7.36 3.58
CA ILE A 62 -8.62 8.24 4.40
C ILE A 62 -7.18 8.07 3.94
N ALA A 63 -6.55 9.16 3.51
CA ALA A 63 -5.15 9.20 3.10
C ALA A 63 -4.38 10.13 4.04
N TRP A 64 -3.27 9.66 4.57
CA TRP A 64 -2.46 10.41 5.52
C TRP A 64 -1.02 10.43 5.04
N THR A 65 -0.52 11.62 4.73
CA THR A 65 0.88 11.91 4.42
C THR A 65 1.51 12.74 5.55
N MET A 66 2.81 13.00 5.47
CA MET A 66 3.48 13.92 6.40
C MET A 66 2.82 15.32 6.44
N ALA A 67 2.27 15.79 5.32
CA ALA A 67 1.76 17.15 5.18
C ALA A 67 0.25 17.30 5.44
N MET A 68 -0.54 16.23 5.23
CA MET A 68 -2.00 16.30 5.29
C MET A 68 -2.67 14.98 5.65
N ILE A 69 -3.84 15.08 6.27
CA ILE A 69 -4.81 14.00 6.40
C ILE A 69 -6.00 14.40 5.55
N CYS A 70 -6.29 13.60 4.53
CA CYS A 70 -7.38 13.77 3.60
C CYS A 70 -8.44 12.69 3.82
N VAL A 71 -9.71 13.10 3.83
CA VAL A 71 -10.87 12.24 4.00
C VAL A 71 -11.80 12.45 2.81
N ARG A 72 -12.17 11.35 2.14
CA ARG A 72 -13.17 11.32 1.07
C ARG A 72 -14.37 10.50 1.53
N ASP A 73 -15.50 11.17 1.70
CA ASP A 73 -16.80 10.53 1.94
C ASP A 73 -17.47 10.17 0.60
N ALA A 74 -18.38 9.18 0.64
CA ALA A 74 -19.13 8.75 -0.53
C ALA A 74 -19.86 9.89 -1.25
N GLY A 75 -19.57 10.05 -2.55
CA GLY A 75 -20.16 11.08 -3.40
C GLY A 75 -19.78 12.52 -3.03
N ARG A 76 -18.72 12.72 -2.23
CA ARG A 76 -18.23 14.04 -1.81
C ARG A 76 -16.80 14.29 -2.26
N ALA A 77 -16.46 15.57 -2.41
CA ALA A 77 -15.09 15.99 -2.63
C ALA A 77 -14.21 15.64 -1.42
N GLU A 78 -12.95 15.32 -1.69
CA GLU A 78 -11.95 15.05 -0.66
C GLU A 78 -11.68 16.33 0.15
N THR A 79 -11.66 16.21 1.48
CA THR A 79 -11.36 17.30 2.40
C THR A 79 -10.05 17.00 3.12
N CYS A 80 -9.11 17.93 3.08
CA CYS A 80 -7.79 17.76 3.67
C CYS A 80 -7.54 18.78 4.79
N ALA A 81 -6.91 18.31 5.86
CA ALA A 81 -6.48 19.13 6.98
C ALA A 81 -5.01 18.86 7.29
N SER A 82 -4.33 19.86 7.85
CA SER A 82 -2.98 19.66 8.38
C SER A 82 -3.01 18.65 9.55
N PRO A 83 -2.06 17.71 9.63
CA PRO A 83 -2.00 16.77 10.74
C PRO A 83 -1.71 17.51 12.05
N SER A 84 -2.27 17.03 13.15
CA SER A 84 -1.93 17.54 14.48
C SER A 84 -0.45 17.29 14.80
N PRO A 85 0.15 17.98 15.80
CA PRO A 85 1.53 17.69 16.22
C PRO A 85 1.74 16.21 16.62
N ARG A 86 0.72 15.59 17.22
CA ARG A 86 0.73 14.17 17.58
C ARG A 86 0.71 13.27 16.34
N ASP A 87 -0.05 13.65 15.32
CA ASP A 87 -0.08 12.92 14.05
C ASP A 87 1.30 13.02 13.39
N ARG A 88 1.89 14.22 13.26
CA ARG A 88 3.24 14.38 12.70
C ARG A 88 4.27 13.51 13.42
N ALA A 89 4.33 13.57 14.75
CA ALA A 89 5.24 12.73 15.52
C ALA A 89 5.01 11.21 15.34
N THR A 90 3.78 10.80 15.03
CA THR A 90 3.47 9.39 14.70
C THR A 90 3.98 9.05 13.30
N TYR A 91 3.79 9.96 12.34
CA TYR A 91 4.23 9.78 10.95
C TYR A 91 5.75 9.78 10.81
N ASP A 92 6.44 10.70 11.49
CA ASP A 92 7.91 10.84 11.47
C ASP A 92 8.65 9.57 11.91
N GLY A 93 7.99 8.71 12.68
CA GLY A 93 8.51 7.40 13.08
C GLY A 93 8.47 6.34 11.98
N LEU A 94 7.87 6.60 10.82
CA LEU A 94 7.68 5.65 9.73
C LEU A 94 8.73 5.87 8.64
N TRP A 95 9.68 4.95 8.54
CA TRP A 95 10.71 5.02 7.51
C TRP A 95 10.14 4.70 6.14
N GLY A 96 10.44 5.56 5.17
CA GLY A 96 10.14 5.32 3.76
C GLY A 96 8.65 5.25 3.45
N VAL A 97 7.73 5.63 4.35
CA VAL A 97 6.29 5.66 4.06
C VAL A 97 5.94 7.00 3.39
N ASP A 98 5.36 6.93 2.20
CA ASP A 98 4.89 8.08 1.43
C ASP A 98 3.45 8.48 1.81
N VAL A 99 2.59 7.47 1.99
CA VAL A 99 1.20 7.67 2.40
C VAL A 99 0.67 6.44 3.14
N ILE A 100 -0.14 6.70 4.16
CA ILE A 100 -0.94 5.68 4.86
C ILE A 100 -2.36 5.79 4.35
N VAL A 101 -2.94 4.67 3.92
CA VAL A 101 -4.27 4.63 3.30
C VAL A 101 -5.17 3.65 4.03
N ARG A 102 -6.43 4.04 4.22
CA ARG A 102 -7.52 3.13 4.55
C ARG A 102 -8.67 3.38 3.59
N GLN A 103 -9.24 2.31 3.04
CA GLN A 103 -10.36 2.37 2.10
C GLN A 103 -11.52 1.50 2.57
N SER A 104 -12.73 1.89 2.19
CA SER A 104 -13.96 1.19 2.58
C SER A 104 -14.15 -0.15 1.89
N HIS A 105 -13.64 -0.30 0.65
CA HIS A 105 -13.64 -1.55 -0.10
C HIS A 105 -12.62 -2.57 0.43
N ASP A 106 -11.62 -2.11 1.20
CA ASP A 106 -10.61 -2.94 1.88
C ASP A 106 -10.84 -2.95 3.39
N ARG A 107 -12.02 -3.44 3.79
CA ARG A 107 -12.47 -3.37 5.19
C ARG A 107 -11.44 -3.93 6.15
N GLY A 108 -11.18 -3.15 7.20
CA GLY A 108 -10.28 -3.52 8.29
C GLY A 108 -8.80 -3.45 7.96
N ARG A 109 -8.42 -3.15 6.72
CA ARG A 109 -7.02 -3.07 6.30
C ARG A 109 -6.48 -1.65 6.42
N THR A 110 -5.18 -1.52 6.63
CA THR A 110 -4.45 -0.24 6.58
C THR A 110 -3.16 -0.46 5.80
N PHE A 111 -2.95 0.39 4.80
CA PHE A 111 -1.84 0.28 3.87
C PHE A 111 -0.83 1.38 4.14
N PHE A 112 0.45 1.03 4.15
CA PHE A 112 1.59 1.92 4.28
C PHE A 112 2.36 1.84 2.97
N LYS A 113 2.03 2.75 2.06
CA LYS A 113 2.66 2.79 0.74
C LYS A 113 4.04 3.39 0.90
N LEU A 114 5.05 2.65 0.42
CA LEU A 114 6.43 3.06 0.57
C LEU A 114 6.86 3.97 -0.58
N TYR A 115 7.64 4.99 -0.26
CA TYR A 115 8.30 5.88 -1.20
C TYR A 115 9.32 5.07 -2.03
N GLY A 116 9.21 5.19 -3.34
CA GLY A 116 10.16 4.69 -4.32
C GLY A 116 9.96 5.53 -5.55
N GLU A 117 11.00 6.28 -5.93
CA GLU A 117 10.95 7.22 -7.07
C GLU A 117 10.65 6.48 -8.38
N ASP A 118 10.98 5.19 -8.45
CA ASP A 118 10.65 4.29 -9.56
C ASP A 118 9.79 3.10 -9.11
N PRO A 119 8.72 2.76 -9.85
CA PRO A 119 8.06 1.45 -9.76
C PRO A 119 9.10 0.33 -9.94
N PRO A 120 8.93 -0.84 -9.29
CA PRO A 120 7.78 -1.27 -8.50
C PRO A 120 7.69 -0.69 -7.08
N ARG A 121 6.48 -0.33 -6.65
CA ARG A 121 6.18 0.16 -5.29
C ARG A 121 5.72 -0.98 -4.39
N TYR A 122 6.33 -1.08 -3.21
CA TYR A 122 5.96 -2.04 -2.18
C TYR A 122 5.04 -1.39 -1.15
N THR A 123 4.17 -2.18 -0.54
CA THR A 123 3.22 -1.70 0.46
C THR A 123 3.26 -2.60 1.67
N ILE A 124 3.34 -2.04 2.88
CA ILE A 124 3.09 -2.81 4.09
C ILE A 124 1.60 -2.74 4.39
N MET A 125 0.96 -3.88 4.68
CA MET A 125 -0.46 -3.97 5.00
C MET A 125 -0.63 -4.52 6.41
N ARG A 126 -1.43 -3.82 7.24
CA ARG A 126 -2.08 -4.41 8.42
C ARG A 126 -3.43 -4.95 7.98
N ALA A 127 -3.72 -6.23 8.25
CA ALA A 127 -5.00 -6.86 7.93
C ALA A 127 -5.56 -7.65 9.12
N PRO A 128 -6.89 -7.74 9.32
CA PRO A 128 -7.48 -8.48 10.43
C PRO A 128 -6.96 -9.93 10.55
N ASP A 129 -6.92 -10.45 11.77
CA ASP A 129 -6.46 -11.82 12.00
C ASP A 129 -7.35 -12.82 11.24
N GLY A 130 -6.74 -13.86 10.65
CA GLY A 130 -7.44 -14.83 9.81
C GLY A 130 -7.74 -14.35 8.38
N THR A 131 -7.23 -13.19 7.96
CA THR A 131 -7.27 -12.79 6.54
C THR A 131 -6.43 -13.75 5.71
N ASP A 132 -6.99 -14.29 4.62
CA ASP A 132 -6.21 -14.92 3.56
C ASP A 132 -5.51 -13.81 2.75
N VAL A 133 -4.22 -13.65 3.00
CA VAL A 133 -3.42 -12.58 2.42
C VAL A 133 -3.02 -12.90 0.99
N ASP A 134 -2.80 -14.16 0.66
CA ASP A 134 -2.40 -14.58 -0.68
C ASP A 134 -3.57 -14.48 -1.66
N GLU A 135 -4.78 -14.91 -1.24
CA GLU A 135 -6.00 -14.69 -2.02
C GLU A 135 -6.27 -13.20 -2.23
N TYR A 136 -6.14 -12.39 -1.18
CA TYR A 136 -6.27 -10.93 -1.30
C TYR A 136 -5.25 -10.33 -2.26
N ALA A 137 -3.99 -10.77 -2.16
CA ALA A 137 -2.91 -10.27 -3.01
C ALA A 137 -3.17 -10.56 -4.49
N ASP A 138 -3.59 -11.79 -4.81
CA ASP A 138 -3.93 -12.20 -6.18
C ASP A 138 -5.14 -11.43 -6.74
N ASP A 139 -6.22 -11.33 -5.95
CA ASP A 139 -7.44 -10.59 -6.31
C ASP A 139 -7.17 -9.09 -6.56
N ARG A 140 -6.25 -8.49 -5.82
CA ARG A 140 -5.85 -7.08 -6.03
C ARG A 140 -4.70 -6.89 -7.01
N GLY A 141 -4.02 -7.97 -7.41
CA GLY A 141 -2.98 -7.98 -8.44
C GLY A 141 -1.57 -7.70 -7.93
N PHE A 142 -1.36 -7.84 -6.63
CA PHE A 142 -0.03 -7.82 -6.03
C PHE A 142 0.72 -9.09 -6.42
N ARG A 143 1.94 -8.94 -6.95
CA ARG A 143 2.71 -10.06 -7.51
C ARG A 143 3.40 -10.97 -6.50
N SER A 144 3.50 -10.50 -5.25
CA SER A 144 4.18 -11.22 -4.20
C SER A 144 3.70 -10.77 -2.83
N THR A 145 3.88 -11.64 -1.85
CA THR A 145 3.58 -11.41 -0.44
C THR A 145 4.78 -11.84 0.39
N ARG A 146 4.97 -11.20 1.54
CA ARG A 146 5.83 -11.71 2.61
C ARG A 146 5.23 -11.36 3.95
N ASP A 147 4.97 -12.38 4.74
CA ASP A 147 4.55 -12.19 6.12
C ASP A 147 5.69 -11.60 6.95
N LEU A 148 5.35 -10.60 7.76
CA LEU A 148 6.28 -9.97 8.70
C LEU A 148 6.04 -10.53 10.11
N THR A 149 4.83 -10.34 10.60
CA THR A 149 4.35 -10.82 11.90
C THR A 149 2.84 -11.03 11.77
N PRO A 150 2.16 -11.70 12.74
CA PRO A 150 0.72 -11.91 12.65
C PRO A 150 -0.06 -10.64 12.29
N GLY A 151 -0.74 -10.69 11.14
CA GLY A 151 -1.57 -9.61 10.62
C GLY A 151 -0.81 -8.44 9.97
N TRP A 152 0.49 -8.57 9.70
CA TRP A 152 1.33 -7.64 8.95
C TRP A 152 2.04 -8.34 7.80
N THR A 153 1.90 -7.78 6.59
CA THR A 153 2.46 -8.37 5.37
C THR A 153 3.06 -7.27 4.49
N ILE A 154 4.20 -7.54 3.85
CA ILE A 154 4.66 -6.77 2.70
C ILE A 154 3.95 -7.32 1.45
N LEU A 155 3.25 -6.43 0.75
CA LEU A 155 2.72 -6.66 -0.58
C LEU A 155 3.76 -6.15 -1.60
N GLY A 156 4.05 -7.00 -2.58
CA GLY A 156 4.83 -6.65 -3.76
C GLY A 156 4.14 -5.60 -4.63
N PRO A 157 4.69 -5.31 -5.81
CA PRO A 157 4.05 -4.38 -6.73
C PRO A 157 2.82 -4.94 -7.44
N ILE A 158 1.95 -4.01 -7.82
CA ILE A 158 0.97 -4.19 -8.89
C ILE A 158 1.63 -3.65 -10.17
N PRO A 159 1.96 -4.49 -11.17
CA PRO A 159 2.69 -4.05 -12.37
C PRO A 159 1.82 -3.31 -13.38
N ASP A 160 0.50 -3.47 -13.30
CA ASP A 160 -0.48 -2.78 -14.12
C ASP A 160 -0.80 -1.44 -13.47
N LEU A 161 -0.45 -0.33 -14.13
CA LEU A 161 -0.66 1.02 -13.60
C LEU A 161 -2.14 1.38 -13.47
N ASP A 162 -3.01 0.89 -14.35
CA ASP A 162 -4.44 1.16 -14.26
C ASP A 162 -5.04 0.41 -13.07
N ARG A 163 -4.59 -0.83 -12.83
CA ARG A 163 -4.96 -1.60 -11.64
C ARG A 163 -4.38 -1.02 -10.36
N GLU A 164 -3.14 -0.54 -10.38
CA GLU A 164 -2.51 0.15 -9.25
C GLU A 164 -3.29 1.45 -8.95
N ASN A 165 -3.67 2.21 -9.98
CA ASN A 165 -4.50 3.40 -9.83
C ASN A 165 -5.87 3.06 -9.26
N ALA A 166 -6.54 2.02 -9.76
CA ALA A 166 -7.82 1.58 -9.23
C ALA A 166 -7.73 1.21 -7.74
N GLN A 167 -6.71 0.43 -7.35
CA GLN A 167 -6.46 0.06 -5.96
C GLN A 167 -6.31 1.28 -5.03
N TRP A 168 -5.74 2.39 -5.51
CA TRP A 168 -5.43 3.54 -4.65
C TRP A 168 -6.32 4.77 -4.85
N GLN A 169 -7.10 4.87 -5.92
CA GLN A 169 -7.88 6.07 -6.24
C GLN A 169 -9.39 5.85 -6.15
N GLU A 170 -9.85 4.60 -6.19
CA GLU A 170 -11.26 4.23 -5.99
C GLU A 170 -11.60 4.08 -4.50
#